data_AF-I2FMI5-F1
#
_entry.id   AF-I2FMI5-F1
#
_cell.length_a   1.000
_cell.length_b   1.000
_cell.length_c   1.000
_cell.angle_alpha   90.00
_cell.angle_beta   90.00
_cell.angle_gamma   90.00
#
_symmetry.space_group_name_H-M   'P 1'
#
loop_
_entity.id
_entity.type
_entity.pdbx_description
1 polymer ?
#
loop_
_entity_poly.entity_id
_entity_poly.type
_entity_poly.pdbx_seq_one_letter_code
_entity_poly.pdbx_strand_id
1 'polypeptide(L)'
;MATNFTTADPTKDFDLKWQEGDVEMSYSDFDKEKGCFKITLKHSSTDAYRIWVSAENSKERDLDTWKRGETSTTLCTKWVHVHIKYDGSE
;
A
#
# COMPACT_ATOMS: atom_id res chain seq x y z
N MET A 1 -6.40 -11.52 -0.73
CA MET A 1 -6.91 -11.19 0.62
C MET A 1 -6.95 -9.67 0.74
N ALA A 2 -7.92 -9.11 1.45
CA ALA A 2 -8.02 -7.68 1.73
C ALA A 2 -7.98 -7.47 3.24
N THR A 3 -7.13 -6.55 3.70
CA THR A 3 -6.96 -6.23 5.12
C THR A 3 -7.03 -4.72 5.31
N ASN A 4 -7.79 -4.28 6.31
CA ASN A 4 -7.88 -2.86 6.65
C ASN A 4 -6.70 -2.48 7.56
N PHE A 5 -6.12 -1.33 7.28
CA PHE A 5 -4.95 -0.83 7.99
C PHE A 5 -5.17 0.60 8.50
N THR A 6 -4.69 0.87 9.71
CA THR A 6 -4.48 2.21 10.27
C THR A 6 -3.33 2.15 11.28
N THR A 7 -2.79 3.31 11.68
CA THR A 7 -1.72 3.42 12.68
C THR A 7 -2.19 4.19 13.92
N ALA A 8 -1.70 3.78 15.09
CA ALA A 8 -1.97 4.47 16.35
C ALA A 8 -1.21 5.80 16.48
N ASP A 9 -0.05 5.89 15.84
CA ASP A 9 0.78 7.09 15.77
C ASP A 9 1.07 7.39 14.30
N PRO A 10 0.35 8.34 13.67
CA PRO A 10 0.52 8.66 12.26
C PRO A 10 1.84 9.39 12.00
N THR A 11 2.59 9.80 13.02
CA THR A 11 3.86 10.51 12.84
C THR A 11 5.06 9.59 12.68
N LYS A 12 4.85 8.27 12.82
CA LYS A 12 5.89 7.27 12.72
C LYS A 12 5.81 6.55 11.38
N ASP A 13 6.91 6.61 10.66
CA ASP A 13 7.11 5.84 9.45
C ASP A 13 7.20 4.35 9.78
N PHE A 14 6.71 3.50 8.90
CA PHE A 14 6.82 2.05 9.03
C PHE A 14 6.74 1.36 7.67
N ASP A 15 7.23 0.13 7.65
CA ASP A 15 7.15 -0.78 6.51
C ASP A 15 6.36 -2.03 6.91
N LEU A 16 5.50 -2.48 6.00
CA LEU A 16 4.85 -3.78 6.07
C LEU A 16 5.32 -4.63 4.92
N LYS A 17 5.64 -5.90 5.22
CA LYS A 17 6.10 -6.89 4.25
C LYS A 17 5.23 -8.12 4.32
N TRP A 18 4.87 -8.65 3.17
CA TRP A 18 4.15 -9.92 3.04
C TRP A 18 4.89 -10.85 2.09
N GLN A 19 4.54 -12.14 2.14
CA GLN A 19 5.10 -13.16 1.25
C GLN A 19 6.64 -13.14 1.27
N GLU A 20 7.23 -13.19 2.47
CA GLU A 20 8.70 -13.16 2.65
C GLU A 20 9.40 -11.92 2.05
N GLY A 21 8.66 -10.83 1.81
CA GLY A 21 9.18 -9.59 1.24
C GLY A 21 8.91 -9.43 -0.26
N ASP A 22 8.17 -10.35 -0.89
CA ASP A 22 7.81 -10.23 -2.30
C ASP A 22 6.92 -9.02 -2.58
N VAL A 23 6.11 -8.59 -1.61
CA VAL A 23 5.36 -7.34 -1.69
C VAL A 23 5.54 -6.53 -0.41
N GLU A 24 5.76 -5.24 -0.58
CA GLU A 24 6.06 -4.30 0.50
C GLU A 24 5.19 -3.04 0.38
N MET A 25 4.86 -2.46 1.52
CA MET A 25 4.20 -1.18 1.64
C MET A 25 4.92 -0.32 2.67
N SER A 26 5.30 0.89 2.27
CA SER A 26 5.89 1.90 3.15
C SER A 26 4.89 3.03 3.39
N TYR A 27 4.82 3.48 4.64
CA TYR A 27 4.08 4.68 5.06
C TYR A 27 5.09 5.73 5.54
N SER A 28 4.98 6.95 5.02
CA SER A 28 5.87 8.05 5.40
C SER A 28 5.22 9.42 5.24
N ASP A 29 5.96 10.46 5.65
CA ASP A 29 5.66 11.85 5.31
C ASP A 29 4.27 12.33 5.75
N PHE A 30 3.85 11.97 6.98
CA PHE A 30 2.56 12.40 7.50
C PHE A 30 2.51 13.92 7.75
N ASP A 31 1.64 14.59 7.00
CA ASP A 31 1.28 16.00 7.15
C ASP A 31 0.18 16.14 8.23
N LYS A 32 0.57 16.65 9.40
CA LYS A 32 -0.34 16.86 10.54
C LYS A 32 -1.44 17.87 10.27
N GLU A 33 -1.21 18.86 9.40
CA GLU A 33 -2.19 19.90 9.11
C GLU A 33 -3.29 19.38 8.20
N LYS A 34 -2.92 18.53 7.23
CA LYS A 34 -3.85 17.98 6.24
C LYS A 34 -4.38 16.59 6.58
N GLY A 35 -3.73 15.86 7.49
CA GLY A 35 -4.03 14.46 7.77
C GLY A 35 -3.70 13.53 6.60
N CYS A 36 -2.71 13.89 5.79
CA CYS A 36 -2.30 13.14 4.61
C CYS A 36 -0.96 12.45 4.86
N PHE A 37 -0.71 11.33 4.19
CA PHE A 37 0.56 10.62 4.22
C PHE A 37 0.92 10.10 2.84
N LYS A 38 2.20 9.84 2.64
CA LYS A 38 2.69 9.13 1.47
C LYS A 38 2.61 7.63 1.70
N ILE A 39 2.16 6.92 0.68
CA ILE A 39 2.21 5.46 0.63
C ILE A 39 3.00 5.03 -0.60
N THR A 40 3.92 4.11 -0.40
CA THR A 40 4.74 3.51 -1.46
C THR A 40 4.49 2.02 -1.46
N LEU A 41 4.19 1.46 -2.63
CA LEU A 41 4.05 0.02 -2.82
C LEU A 41 5.18 -0.48 -3.69
N LYS A 42 5.71 -1.65 -3.32
CA LYS A 42 6.75 -2.34 -4.08
C LYS A 42 6.39 -3.82 -4.22
N HIS A 43 6.86 -4.42 -5.30
CA HIS A 43 6.91 -5.86 -5.42
C HIS A 43 8.22 -6.31 -6.04
N SER A 44 8.60 -7.56 -5.77
CA SER A 44 9.74 -8.20 -6.40
C SER A 44 9.45 -8.44 -7.89
N SER A 45 10.53 -8.55 -8.67
CA SER A 45 10.48 -8.61 -10.14
C SER A 45 9.86 -9.89 -10.71
N THR A 46 9.43 -10.84 -9.88
CA THR A 46 8.80 -12.07 -10.35
C THR A 46 7.35 -11.85 -10.78
N ASP A 47 6.78 -10.66 -10.56
CA ASP A 47 5.39 -10.24 -10.86
C ASP A 47 4.30 -11.21 -10.35
N ALA A 48 4.70 -12.21 -9.57
CA ALA A 48 3.84 -13.31 -9.15
C ALA A 48 2.84 -12.83 -8.11
N TYR A 49 3.22 -11.86 -7.28
CA TYR A 49 2.34 -11.17 -6.35
C TYR A 49 2.17 -9.71 -6.71
N ARG A 50 0.93 -9.25 -6.65
CA ARG A 50 0.53 -7.86 -6.85
C ARG A 50 -0.04 -7.31 -5.55
N ILE A 51 0.32 -6.06 -5.26
CA ILE A 51 -0.22 -5.29 -4.14
C ILE A 51 -0.89 -4.01 -4.67
N TRP A 52 -2.05 -3.69 -4.13
CA TRP A 52 -2.72 -2.42 -4.37
C TRP A 52 -3.42 -1.95 -3.10
N VAL A 53 -3.69 -0.65 -3.04
CA VAL A 53 -4.44 -0.05 -1.94
C VAL A 53 -5.63 0.76 -2.43
N SER A 54 -6.63 0.84 -1.57
CA SER A 54 -7.78 1.72 -1.70
C SER A 54 -7.96 2.53 -0.40
N ALA A 55 -8.25 3.81 -0.49
CA ALA A 55 -8.63 4.63 0.64
C ALA A 55 -10.03 4.22 1.16
N GLU A 56 -10.32 4.54 2.42
CA GLU A 56 -11.56 4.17 3.14
C GLU A 56 -12.86 4.35 2.33
N ASN A 57 -12.96 5.43 1.57
CA ASN A 57 -14.17 5.80 0.80
C ASN A 57 -14.06 5.49 -0.69
N SER A 58 -12.97 4.83 -1.12
CA SER A 58 -12.72 4.52 -2.52
C SER A 58 -13.19 3.11 -2.85
N LYS A 59 -13.99 3.00 -3.92
CA LYS A 59 -14.29 1.70 -4.55
C LYS A 59 -13.24 1.32 -5.60
N GLU A 60 -12.30 2.23 -5.87
CA GLU A 60 -11.29 2.11 -6.91
C GLU A 60 -9.91 1.84 -6.29
N ARG A 61 -8.93 1.53 -7.14
CA ARG A 61 -7.54 1.31 -6.72
C ARG A 61 -6.82 2.65 -6.78
N ASP A 62 -6.60 3.26 -5.62
CA ASP A 62 -5.89 4.55 -5.54
C ASP A 62 -4.40 4.41 -5.87
N LEU A 63 -3.84 3.22 -5.62
CA LEU A 63 -2.46 2.90 -5.98
C LEU A 63 -2.29 1.40 -6.24
N ASP A 64 -1.57 1.03 -7.29
CA ASP A 64 -1.45 -0.35 -7.75
C ASP A 64 -0.08 -0.61 -8.39
N THR A 65 0.55 -1.74 -8.06
CA THR A 65 1.84 -2.15 -8.62
C THR A 65 1.77 -2.86 -9.96
N TRP A 66 0.60 -2.97 -10.60
CA TRP A 66 0.48 -3.64 -11.89
C TRP A 66 1.46 -3.10 -12.94
N LYS A 67 2.35 -3.98 -13.41
CA LYS A 67 3.41 -3.68 -14.39
C LYS A 67 4.42 -2.61 -13.91
N ARG A 68 4.51 -2.37 -12.60
CA ARG A 68 5.39 -1.37 -11.99
C ARG A 68 5.98 -1.91 -10.69
N GLY A 69 7.28 -2.20 -10.69
CA GLY A 69 8.01 -2.69 -9.51
C GLY A 69 7.86 -1.80 -8.27
N GLU A 70 7.65 -0.50 -8.46
CA GLU A 70 7.41 0.47 -7.40
C GLU A 70 6.42 1.55 -7.86
N THR A 71 5.52 1.97 -6.98
CA THR A 71 4.61 3.09 -7.20
C THR A 71 4.34 3.83 -5.89
N SER A 72 4.00 5.12 -5.95
CA SER A 72 3.71 5.93 -4.76
C SER A 72 2.59 6.92 -4.99
N THR A 73 1.84 7.26 -3.94
CA THR A 73 0.87 8.35 -3.94
C THR A 73 0.72 8.97 -2.54
N THR A 74 0.02 10.09 -2.45
CA THR A 74 -0.40 10.70 -1.18
C THR A 74 -1.88 10.39 -0.94
N LEU A 75 -2.22 9.86 0.22
CA LEU A 75 -3.59 9.60 0.65
C LEU A 75 -3.94 10.46 1.87
N CYS A 76 -5.17 10.98 1.89
CA CYS A 76 -5.70 11.81 2.98
C CYS A 76 -6.90 11.09 3.59
N THR A 77 -6.65 10.00 4.28
CA THR A 77 -7.68 9.12 4.86
C THR A 77 -7.21 8.55 6.19
N LYS A 78 -8.11 8.02 7.02
CA LYS A 78 -7.71 7.33 8.25
C LYS A 78 -7.44 5.84 8.01
N TRP A 79 -8.16 5.24 7.07
CA TRP A 79 -8.11 3.81 6.81
C TRP A 79 -7.69 3.53 5.37
N VAL A 80 -6.85 2.51 5.22
CA VAL A 80 -6.41 2.00 3.93
C VAL A 80 -6.77 0.53 3.83
N HIS A 81 -7.37 0.14 2.72
CA HIS A 81 -7.62 -1.25 2.36
C HIS A 81 -6.43 -1.76 1.56
N VAL A 82 -5.65 -2.66 2.15
CA VAL A 82 -4.51 -3.30 1.48
C VAL A 82 -4.96 -4.60 0.87
N HIS A 83 -4.68 -4.77 -0.42
CA HIS A 83 -5.04 -5.96 -1.17
C HIS A 83 -3.79 -6.63 -1.73
N ILE A 84 -3.70 -7.94 -1.53
CA ILE A 84 -2.63 -8.77 -2.08
C ILE A 84 -3.27 -9.93 -2.84
N LYS A 85 -2.77 -10.16 -4.06
CA LYS A 85 -3.21 -11.23 -4.96
C LYS A 85 -2.00 -11.87 -5.65
N TYR A 86 -2.06 -13.17 -5.83
CA TYR A 86 -1.16 -13.89 -6.75
C TYR A 86 -1.68 -13.72 -8.18
N ASP A 87 -0.87 -13.10 -9.05
CA ASP A 87 -1.13 -12.87 -10.47
C ASP A 87 -0.21 -13.73 -11.38
N GLY A 88 0.64 -14.59 -10.80
CA GLY A 88 1.43 -15.56 -11.53
C GLY A 88 0.57 -16.56 -12.31
N SER A 89 1.08 -17.03 -13.44
CA SER A 89 0.50 -18.17 -14.16
C SER A 89 0.82 -19.46 -13.41
N GLU A 90 -0.20 -20.29 -13.15
CA GLU A 90 -0.02 -21.69 -12.75
C GLU A 90 0.78 -22.49 -13.81
#